data_AF-A0A9E7FH78-F1
#
_entry.id   AF-A0A9E7FH78-F1
#
_cell.length_a   1.000
_cell.length_b   1.000
_cell.length_c   1.000
_cell.angle_alpha   90.00
_cell.angle_beta   90.00
_cell.angle_gamma   90.00
#
_symmetry.space_group_name_H-M   'P 1'
#
loop_
_entity.id
_entity.type
_entity.pdbx_description
1 polymer ?
#
loop_
_entity_poly.entity_id
_entity_poly.type
_entity_poly.pdbx_seq_one_letter_code
_entity_poly.pdbx_strand_id
1 'polypeptide(L)'
;MVVSPETTAWSSIRTLFLLTLLVTDATGRRSGTSQGVTYDRRSLIINGRRQLLFSGSVHCPRSTPEMWPEIIARAKHGGLNVIQTYVFWNLHEPVQGQYNFQGKYDVVRFIKLIEKKRMYATLRIGPYIEAEWNYGGFPYWLKEVQNISFRTDNPPFKV
;
A
#
# COMPACT_ATOMS: atom_id res chain seq x y z
N MET A 1 41.54 59.24 -29.34
CA MET A 1 40.87 58.77 -28.11
C MET A 1 40.45 57.33 -28.35
N VAL A 2 41.08 56.41 -27.62
CA VAL A 2 40.96 54.96 -27.78
C VAL A 2 39.71 54.50 -27.04
N VAL A 3 38.84 53.75 -27.73
CA VAL A 3 37.61 53.19 -27.15
C VAL A 3 37.99 52.01 -26.25
N SER A 4 37.60 52.07 -24.98
CA SER A 4 37.94 51.08 -23.93
C SER A 4 37.31 49.70 -24.22
N PRO A 5 38.01 48.56 -24.02
CA PRO A 5 37.50 47.22 -24.36
C PRO A 5 36.60 46.53 -23.30
N GLU A 6 36.17 47.22 -22.25
CA GLU A 6 35.67 46.56 -21.03
C GLU A 6 34.23 46.00 -21.07
N THR A 7 33.45 46.22 -22.14
CA THR A 7 32.03 45.84 -22.17
C THR A 7 31.73 44.44 -22.70
N THR A 8 32.70 43.75 -23.30
CA THR A 8 32.48 42.44 -23.94
C THR A 8 32.71 41.25 -23.01
N ALA A 9 33.52 41.40 -21.96
CA ALA A 9 33.93 40.30 -21.09
C ALA A 9 32.82 39.78 -20.15
N TRP A 10 31.85 40.64 -19.79
CA TRP A 10 30.81 40.31 -18.81
C TRP A 10 29.61 39.55 -19.37
N SER A 11 29.38 39.61 -20.69
CA SER A 11 28.30 38.83 -21.34
C SER A 11 28.69 37.36 -21.50
N SER A 12 29.97 37.08 -21.76
CA SER A 12 30.49 35.72 -21.96
C SER A 12 30.53 34.88 -20.67
N ILE A 13 30.76 35.52 -19.52
CA ILE A 13 30.83 34.85 -18.21
C ILE A 13 29.42 34.44 -17.70
N ARG A 14 28.39 35.24 -18.01
CA ARG A 14 27.00 34.91 -17.64
C ARG A 14 26.43 33.75 -18.47
N THR A 15 26.78 33.66 -19.74
CA THR A 15 26.35 32.56 -20.61
C THR A 15 27.03 31.24 -20.24
N LEU A 16 28.28 31.28 -19.78
CA LEU A 16 29.01 30.08 -19.35
C LEU A 16 28.46 29.50 -18.04
N PHE A 17 28.03 30.35 -17.09
CA PHE A 17 27.39 29.91 -15.84
C PHE A 17 26.01 29.28 -16.06
N LEU A 18 25.22 29.80 -17.00
CA LEU A 18 23.92 29.23 -17.37
C LEU A 18 24.05 27.90 -18.13
N LEU A 19 25.13 27.70 -18.91
CA LEU A 19 25.39 26.41 -19.56
C LEU A 19 25.87 25.33 -18.58
N THR A 20 26.65 25.68 -17.55
CA THR A 20 27.06 24.72 -16.51
C THR A 20 25.92 24.26 -15.61
N LEU A 21 24.86 25.06 -15.46
CA LEU A 21 23.65 24.67 -14.71
C LEU A 21 22.73 23.72 -15.50
N LEU A 22 22.96 23.52 -16.79
CA LEU A 22 22.13 22.69 -17.67
C LEU A 22 22.76 21.32 -18.01
N VAL A 23 23.98 21.00 -17.57
CA VAL A 23 24.71 19.80 -18.05
C VAL A 23 25.13 18.79 -16.95
N THR A 24 24.88 19.04 -15.67
CA THR A 24 25.27 18.09 -14.59
C THR A 24 24.17 17.15 -14.07
N ASP A 25 23.16 16.81 -14.88
CA ASP A 25 22.20 15.74 -14.49
C ASP A 25 22.04 14.63 -15.53
N ALA A 26 23.04 14.48 -16.41
CA ALA A 26 23.06 13.48 -17.46
C ALA A 26 23.96 12.27 -17.16
N THR A 27 24.07 11.79 -15.92
CA THR A 27 24.62 10.44 -15.63
C THR A 27 24.03 9.78 -14.37
N GLY A 28 22.75 10.02 -14.07
CA GLY A 28 22.02 9.09 -13.21
C GLY A 28 21.70 7.82 -13.99
N ARG A 29 22.57 6.80 -13.93
CA ARG A 29 22.25 5.42 -14.38
C ARG A 29 20.84 5.10 -13.88
N ARG A 30 19.86 5.01 -14.80
CA ARG A 30 18.60 4.29 -14.53
C ARG A 30 18.94 2.81 -14.44
N SER A 31 19.59 2.43 -13.34
CA SER A 31 19.59 1.06 -12.86
C SER A 31 18.12 0.66 -12.76
N GLY A 32 17.73 -0.41 -13.47
CA GLY A 32 16.36 -0.85 -13.59
C GLY A 32 15.63 -0.72 -12.25
N THR A 33 14.56 0.07 -12.24
CA THR A 33 13.79 0.33 -11.03
C THR A 33 13.40 -1.00 -10.42
N SER A 34 13.91 -1.30 -9.22
CA SER A 34 13.46 -2.45 -8.45
C SER A 34 11.95 -2.29 -8.24
N GLN A 35 11.13 -2.95 -9.05
CA GLN A 35 9.69 -3.02 -8.80
C GLN A 35 9.52 -3.94 -7.60
N GLY A 36 9.03 -3.41 -6.49
CA GLY A 36 8.86 -4.21 -5.29
C GLY A 36 8.92 -3.42 -3.98
N VAL A 37 8.65 -4.15 -2.91
CA VAL A 37 8.76 -3.69 -1.53
C VAL A 37 9.93 -4.43 -0.90
N THR A 38 10.91 -3.69 -0.41
CA THR A 38 11.99 -4.19 0.44
C THR A 38 12.07 -3.36 1.72
N TYR A 39 13.02 -3.66 2.59
CA TYR A 39 13.22 -2.93 3.83
C TYR A 39 14.69 -2.95 4.23
N ASP A 40 15.06 -2.03 5.10
CA ASP A 40 16.33 -2.10 5.82
C ASP A 40 16.10 -1.76 7.30
N ARG A 41 17.19 -1.53 8.04
CA ARG A 41 17.15 -1.20 9.46
C ARG A 41 16.25 0.00 9.80
N ARG A 42 15.96 0.88 8.85
CA ARG A 42 15.24 2.14 9.10
C ARG A 42 13.82 2.14 8.60
N SER A 43 13.55 1.63 7.39
CA SER A 43 12.25 1.81 6.76
C SER A 43 11.93 0.74 5.72
N LEU A 44 10.64 0.68 5.34
CA LEU A 44 10.25 0.11 4.06
C LEU A 44 10.76 0.98 2.91
N ILE A 45 11.11 0.32 1.81
CA ILE A 45 11.57 0.91 0.56
C ILE A 45 10.63 0.37 -0.53
N ILE A 46 9.83 1.26 -1.12
CA ILE A 46 8.86 0.93 -2.16
C ILE A 46 9.37 1.50 -3.47
N ASN A 47 9.58 0.63 -4.45
CA ASN A 47 10.10 1.00 -5.76
C ASN A 47 11.41 1.81 -5.69
N GLY A 48 12.34 1.38 -4.82
CA GLY A 48 13.63 2.03 -4.61
C GLY A 48 13.59 3.31 -3.77
N ARG A 49 12.42 3.74 -3.28
CA ARG A 49 12.27 4.96 -2.46
C ARG A 49 11.85 4.62 -1.04
N ARG A 50 12.53 5.20 -0.06
CA ARG A 50 12.07 5.14 1.34
C ARG A 50 10.72 5.83 1.47
N GLN A 51 9.80 5.19 2.18
CA GLN A 51 8.47 5.75 2.42
C GLN A 51 8.21 5.84 3.92
N LEU A 52 7.71 7.00 4.36
CA LEU A 52 7.04 7.11 5.65
C LEU A 52 5.59 6.72 5.45
N LEU A 53 5.14 5.69 6.16
CA LEU A 53 3.81 5.13 6.00
C LEU A 53 2.92 5.54 7.16
N PHE A 54 1.86 6.27 6.85
CA PHE A 54 0.79 6.65 7.75
C PHE A 54 -0.43 5.80 7.41
N SER A 55 -0.70 4.82 8.28
CA SER A 55 -1.73 3.79 8.07
C SER A 55 -2.95 4.01 8.94
N GLY A 56 -4.14 3.78 8.40
CA GLY A 56 -5.40 3.73 9.13
C GLY A 56 -6.21 2.49 8.78
N SER A 57 -6.92 1.92 9.76
CA SER A 57 -7.71 0.69 9.54
C SER A 57 -9.10 1.00 9.02
N VAL A 58 -9.48 0.39 7.91
CA VAL A 58 -10.82 0.44 7.33
C VAL A 58 -11.20 -0.98 6.91
N HIS A 59 -12.19 -1.56 7.58
CA HIS A 59 -12.61 -2.95 7.31
C HIS A 59 -13.77 -2.94 6.31
N CYS A 60 -13.54 -3.48 5.11
CA CYS A 60 -14.52 -3.42 4.03
C CYS A 60 -15.91 -3.95 4.41
N PRO A 61 -16.09 -5.03 5.20
CA PRO A 61 -17.42 -5.56 5.50
C PRO A 61 -18.22 -4.74 6.53
N ARG A 62 -17.58 -3.75 7.18
CA ARG A 62 -18.20 -2.85 8.16
C ARG A 62 -18.83 -1.61 7.51
N SER A 63 -18.74 -1.47 6.19
CA SER A 63 -19.33 -0.39 5.41
C SER A 63 -19.82 -0.93 4.07
N THR A 64 -20.62 -0.15 3.33
CA THR A 64 -21.11 -0.60 2.02
C THR A 64 -20.13 -0.22 0.90
N PRO A 65 -20.16 -0.92 -0.25
CA PRO A 65 -19.32 -0.59 -1.41
C PRO A 65 -19.45 0.86 -1.90
N GLU A 66 -20.61 1.48 -1.69
CA GLU A 66 -20.91 2.86 -2.05
C GLU A 66 -20.20 3.87 -1.12
N MET A 67 -19.96 3.49 0.14
CA MET A 67 -19.27 4.32 1.14
C MET A 67 -17.74 4.29 0.97
N TRP A 68 -17.17 3.18 0.49
CA TRP A 68 -15.71 2.99 0.41
C TRP A 68 -14.97 4.12 -0.31
N PRO A 69 -15.43 4.64 -1.47
CA PRO A 69 -14.70 5.69 -2.19
C PRO A 69 -14.54 6.97 -1.37
N GLU A 70 -15.55 7.31 -0.59
CA GLU A 70 -15.54 8.49 0.28
C GLU A 70 -14.67 8.26 1.52
N ILE A 71 -14.81 7.11 2.18
CA ILE A 71 -13.99 6.76 3.36
C ILE A 71 -12.50 6.81 3.01
N ILE A 72 -12.10 6.19 1.89
CA ILE A 72 -10.70 6.19 1.43
C ILE A 72 -10.25 7.60 1.04
N ALA A 73 -11.12 8.40 0.43
CA ALA A 73 -10.79 9.79 0.07
C ALA A 73 -10.58 10.66 1.32
N ARG A 74 -11.43 10.54 2.35
CA ARG A 74 -11.28 11.25 3.62
C ARG A 74 -10.03 10.81 4.38
N ALA A 75 -9.74 9.51 4.41
CA ALA A 75 -8.50 8.97 4.96
C ALA A 75 -7.25 9.60 4.30
N LYS A 76 -7.25 9.66 2.96
CA LYS A 76 -6.18 10.31 2.20
C LYS A 76 -6.07 11.80 2.50
N HIS A 77 -7.19 12.52 2.52
CA HIS A 77 -7.23 13.94 2.86
C HIS A 77 -6.72 14.21 4.28
N GLY A 78 -6.98 13.29 5.21
CA GLY A 78 -6.44 13.31 6.57
C GLY A 78 -4.94 12.97 6.69
N GLY A 79 -4.24 12.75 5.58
CA GLY A 79 -2.79 12.52 5.55
C GLY A 79 -2.37 11.05 5.56
N LEU A 80 -3.31 10.10 5.51
CA LEU A 80 -2.96 8.69 5.37
C LEU A 80 -2.48 8.39 3.94
N ASN A 81 -1.51 7.48 3.83
CA ASN A 81 -1.04 6.94 2.55
C ASN A 81 -1.13 5.41 2.48
N VAL A 82 -1.56 4.76 3.57
CA VAL A 82 -1.86 3.32 3.62
C VAL A 82 -3.24 3.10 4.23
N ILE A 83 -4.01 2.19 3.65
CA ILE A 83 -5.20 1.62 4.27
C ILE A 83 -4.88 0.21 4.75
N GLN A 84 -5.19 -0.08 6.01
CA GLN A 84 -5.09 -1.41 6.58
C GLN A 84 -6.47 -2.08 6.65
N THR A 85 -6.56 -3.36 6.30
CA THR A 85 -7.79 -4.15 6.50
C THR A 85 -7.47 -5.59 6.88
N TYR A 86 -8.34 -6.19 7.68
CA TYR A 86 -8.39 -7.64 7.84
C TYR A 86 -9.08 -8.31 6.64
N VAL A 87 -8.85 -9.61 6.48
CA VAL A 87 -9.64 -10.51 5.62
C VAL A 87 -10.50 -11.38 6.53
N PHE A 88 -11.81 -11.46 6.26
CA PHE A 88 -12.78 -12.07 7.16
C PHE A 88 -13.17 -13.45 6.64
N TRP A 89 -12.39 -14.48 6.99
CA TRP A 89 -12.55 -15.84 6.43
C TRP A 89 -13.98 -16.36 6.56
N ASN A 90 -14.62 -16.22 7.73
CA ASN A 90 -16.00 -16.65 7.93
C ASN A 90 -17.04 -16.01 7.00
N LEU A 91 -16.80 -14.80 6.50
CA LEU A 91 -17.65 -14.15 5.49
C LEU A 91 -17.33 -14.66 4.08
N HIS A 92 -16.05 -14.94 3.82
CA HIS A 92 -15.59 -15.40 2.52
C HIS A 92 -15.81 -16.88 2.28
N GLU A 93 -16.00 -17.70 3.32
CA GLU A 93 -16.29 -19.13 3.22
C GLU A 93 -17.34 -19.54 4.27
N PRO A 94 -18.60 -19.07 4.12
CA PRO A 94 -19.66 -19.34 5.10
C PRO A 94 -20.01 -20.83 5.20
N VAL A 95 -19.84 -21.57 4.11
CA VAL A 95 -19.94 -23.03 4.03
C VAL A 95 -18.62 -23.56 3.48
N GLN A 96 -18.11 -24.65 4.03
CA GLN A 96 -16.84 -25.23 3.61
C GLN A 96 -16.83 -25.48 2.09
N GLY A 97 -15.82 -24.94 1.41
CA GLY A 97 -15.64 -24.99 -0.05
C GLY A 97 -16.49 -24.00 -0.86
N GLN A 98 -17.36 -23.19 -0.24
CA GLN A 98 -18.22 -22.24 -0.93
C GLN A 98 -17.81 -20.80 -0.63
N TYR A 99 -17.28 -20.11 -1.64
CA TYR A 99 -16.67 -18.79 -1.46
C TYR A 99 -17.60 -17.61 -1.80
N ASN A 100 -17.51 -16.54 -1.02
CA ASN A 100 -18.25 -15.29 -1.22
C ASN A 100 -17.34 -14.06 -1.23
N PHE A 101 -17.21 -13.45 -2.42
CA PHE A 101 -16.50 -12.20 -2.65
C PHE A 101 -17.41 -11.14 -3.30
N GLN A 102 -18.71 -11.18 -3.02
CA GLN A 102 -19.69 -10.26 -3.61
C GLN A 102 -20.05 -9.12 -2.66
N GLY A 103 -20.56 -8.01 -3.23
CA GLY A 103 -21.09 -6.88 -2.47
C GLY A 103 -20.05 -6.31 -1.48
N LYS A 104 -20.44 -6.18 -0.21
CA LYS A 104 -19.56 -5.66 0.85
C LYS A 104 -18.42 -6.62 1.25
N TYR A 105 -18.41 -7.85 0.73
CA TYR A 105 -17.36 -8.85 0.94
C TYR A 105 -16.36 -8.89 -0.23
N ASP A 106 -16.49 -8.00 -1.21
CA ASP A 106 -15.55 -7.92 -2.33
C ASP A 106 -14.25 -7.19 -1.92
N VAL A 107 -13.36 -7.93 -1.27
CA VAL A 107 -12.05 -7.42 -0.82
C VAL A 107 -11.18 -7.01 -2.02
N VAL A 108 -11.35 -7.66 -3.18
CA VAL A 108 -10.58 -7.35 -4.40
C VAL A 108 -10.97 -5.97 -4.92
N ARG A 109 -12.28 -5.69 -5.03
CA ARG A 109 -12.78 -4.36 -5.41
C ARG A 109 -12.35 -3.29 -4.42
N PHE A 110 -12.37 -3.59 -3.12
CA PHE A 110 -11.89 -2.66 -2.09
C PHE A 110 -10.41 -2.32 -2.27
N ILE A 111 -9.53 -3.31 -2.50
CA ILE A 111 -8.10 -3.10 -2.74
C ILE A 111 -7.85 -2.31 -4.03
N LYS A 112 -8.54 -2.66 -5.13
CA LYS A 112 -8.46 -1.90 -6.39
C LYS A 112 -8.87 -0.45 -6.23
N LEU A 113 -9.81 -0.17 -5.33
CA LEU A 113 -10.23 1.20 -5.04
C LEU A 113 -9.15 1.98 -4.27
N ILE A 114 -8.46 1.34 -3.31
CA ILE A 114 -7.29 1.92 -2.63
C ILE A 114 -6.19 2.26 -3.66
N GLU A 115 -5.90 1.33 -4.57
CA GLU A 115 -4.94 1.53 -5.67
C GLU A 115 -5.35 2.70 -6.57
N LYS A 116 -6.63 2.77 -6.99
CA LYS A 116 -7.18 3.88 -7.81
C LYS A 116 -7.01 5.23 -7.11
N LYS A 117 -7.04 5.27 -5.78
CA LYS A 117 -6.77 6.47 -4.98
C LYS A 117 -5.28 6.73 -4.76
N ARG A 118 -4.39 5.93 -5.36
CA ARG A 118 -2.92 5.99 -5.26
C ARG A 118 -2.44 5.91 -3.81
N MET A 119 -3.02 4.99 -3.05
CA MET A 119 -2.60 4.65 -1.69
C MET A 119 -2.09 3.21 -1.66
N TYR A 120 -1.31 2.86 -0.64
CA TYR A 120 -0.93 1.47 -0.38
C TYR A 120 -1.98 0.75 0.44
N ALA A 121 -1.94 -0.59 0.42
CA ALA A 121 -2.76 -1.44 1.26
C ALA A 121 -1.87 -2.33 2.15
N THR A 122 -2.28 -2.52 3.40
CA THR A 122 -1.76 -3.60 4.26
C THR A 122 -2.89 -4.57 4.53
N LEU A 123 -2.75 -5.80 4.02
CA LEU A 123 -3.71 -6.87 4.28
C LEU A 123 -3.27 -7.68 5.49
N ARG A 124 -4.14 -7.75 6.50
CA ARG A 124 -3.99 -8.62 7.66
C ARG A 124 -4.85 -9.86 7.44
N ILE A 125 -4.28 -10.85 6.75
CA ILE A 125 -5.04 -11.99 6.21
C ILE A 125 -5.62 -12.88 7.32
N GLY A 126 -4.93 -13.04 8.45
CA GLY A 126 -5.34 -13.93 9.52
C GLY A 126 -4.63 -15.30 9.43
N PRO A 127 -5.34 -16.44 9.59
CA PRO A 127 -6.80 -16.59 9.46
C PRO A 127 -7.61 -16.16 10.70
N TYR A 128 -6.99 -16.17 11.88
CA TYR A 128 -7.56 -15.53 13.06
C TYR A 128 -7.24 -14.04 13.04
N ILE A 129 -8.26 -13.21 13.17
CA ILE A 129 -8.13 -11.75 13.10
C ILE A 129 -8.53 -11.04 14.39
N GLU A 130 -9.17 -11.75 15.33
CA GLU A 130 -9.83 -11.16 16.50
C GLU A 130 -10.84 -10.10 16.02
N ALA A 131 -10.44 -8.84 16.00
CA ALA A 131 -11.13 -7.69 15.43
C ALA A 131 -12.47 -7.39 16.07
N GLU A 132 -12.77 -7.82 17.29
CA GLU A 132 -14.11 -7.81 17.87
C GLU A 132 -15.15 -8.38 16.87
N TRP A 133 -14.73 -9.43 16.16
CA TRP A 133 -15.52 -10.07 15.11
C TRP A 133 -15.98 -11.45 15.56
N ASN A 134 -17.11 -11.86 14.99
CA ASN A 134 -17.71 -13.13 15.33
C ASN A 134 -16.70 -14.28 15.13
N TYR A 135 -16.54 -15.09 16.19
CA TYR A 135 -15.60 -16.21 16.27
C TYR A 135 -14.16 -15.87 15.84
N GLY A 136 -13.73 -14.62 16.01
CA GLY A 136 -12.39 -14.15 15.65
C GLY A 136 -12.05 -14.24 14.17
N GLY A 137 -13.06 -14.37 13.30
CA GLY A 137 -12.92 -14.55 11.86
C GLY A 137 -12.95 -16.00 11.37
N PHE A 138 -12.93 -16.99 12.26
CA PHE A 138 -13.03 -18.39 11.85
C PHE A 138 -14.45 -18.75 11.38
N PRO A 139 -14.59 -19.53 10.29
CA PRO A 139 -15.88 -20.10 9.93
C PRO A 139 -16.39 -21.06 11.02
N TYR A 140 -17.70 -21.08 11.26
CA TYR A 140 -18.26 -21.96 12.30
C TYR A 140 -18.10 -23.43 11.98
N TRP A 141 -18.14 -23.83 10.70
CA TRP A 141 -17.97 -25.22 10.29
C TRP A 141 -16.58 -25.77 10.67
N LEU A 142 -15.58 -24.90 10.87
CA LEU A 142 -14.22 -25.31 11.22
C LEU A 142 -14.16 -26.02 12.57
N LYS A 143 -15.07 -25.70 13.50
CA LYS A 143 -15.13 -26.33 14.82
C LYS A 143 -15.59 -27.79 14.76
N GLU A 144 -16.25 -28.19 13.66
CA GLU A 144 -16.77 -29.55 13.44
C GLU A 144 -15.70 -30.48 12.85
N VAL A 145 -14.53 -29.95 12.48
CA VAL A 145 -13.42 -30.76 11.96
C VAL A 145 -12.89 -31.65 13.09
N GLN A 146 -12.77 -32.95 12.83
CA GLN A 146 -12.32 -33.91 13.82
C GLN A 146 -10.89 -33.60 14.31
N ASN A 147 -10.67 -33.67 15.62
CA ASN A 147 -9.39 -33.42 16.29
C ASN A 147 -8.81 -32.02 16.02
N ILE A 148 -9.66 -31.05 15.71
CA ILE A 148 -9.23 -29.67 15.46
C ILE A 148 -8.80 -28.99 16.75
N SER A 149 -7.71 -28.24 16.68
CA SER A 149 -7.28 -27.32 17.74
C SER A 149 -6.76 -26.05 17.08
N PHE A 150 -7.37 -24.92 17.41
CA PHE A 150 -7.09 -23.67 16.70
C PHE A 150 -5.77 -23.05 17.15
N ARG A 151 -5.07 -22.42 16.21
CA ARG A 151 -3.87 -21.58 16.45
C ARG A 151 -2.75 -22.30 17.21
N THR A 152 -2.61 -23.60 16.96
CA THR A 152 -1.55 -24.45 17.50
C THR A 152 -0.98 -25.35 16.39
N ASP A 153 0.05 -26.12 16.71
CA ASP A 153 0.61 -27.14 15.83
C ASP A 153 -0.33 -28.36 15.74
N ASN A 154 -1.44 -28.20 15.03
CA ASN A 154 -2.48 -29.20 14.86
C ASN A 154 -2.66 -29.49 13.36
N PRO A 155 -2.44 -30.74 12.89
CA PRO A 155 -2.49 -31.03 11.45
C PRO A 155 -3.78 -30.59 10.78
N PRO A 156 -5.00 -30.87 11.31
CA PRO A 156 -6.25 -30.38 10.73
C PRO A 156 -6.37 -28.85 10.59
N PHE A 157 -5.68 -28.06 11.42
CA PHE A 157 -5.71 -26.59 11.35
C PHE A 157 -4.68 -26.00 10.37
N LYS A 158 -3.63 -26.75 10.02
CA LYS A 158 -2.55 -26.29 9.13
C LYS A 158 -2.86 -26.48 7.64
N VAL A 159 -3.89 -27.28 7.31
CA VAL A 159 -4.28 -27.62 5.93
C VAL A 159 -5.21 -26.57 5.34
#